data_AF-A0A0F2L5L4-F1
#
_entry.id   AF-A0A0F2L5L4-F1
#
_cell.length_a   1.000
_cell.length_b   1.000
_cell.length_c   1.000
_cell.angle_alpha   90.00
_cell.angle_beta   90.00
_cell.angle_gamma   90.00
#
_symmetry.space_group_name_H-M   'P 1'
#
loop_
_entity.id
_entity.type
_entity.pdbx_description
1 polymer ?
#
loop_
_entity_poly.entity_id
_entity_poly.type
_entity_poly.pdbx_seq_one_letter_code
_entity_poly.pdbx_strand_id
1 'polypeptide(L)' 'MEIPKELSAYLQVVQEGGVEHIACRRCGKKFFSVKDAARHLASIHGIRLAAQFYS' A
#
# COMPACT_ATOMS: atom_id res chain seq x y z
N MET A 1 11.16 0.61 3.89
CA MET A 1 10.40 -0.13 2.85
C MET A 1 10.28 0.70 1.58
N GLU A 2 10.36 0.13 0.37
CA GLU A 2 10.20 0.89 -0.89
C GLU A 2 8.79 0.69 -1.48
N ILE A 3 8.07 1.79 -1.69
CA ILE A 3 6.77 1.79 -2.37
C ILE A 3 7.00 2.07 -3.87
N PRO A 4 6.45 1.27 -4.78
CA PRO A 4 6.51 1.56 -6.21
C PRO A 4 5.98 2.96 -6.52
N LYS A 5 6.65 3.68 -7.44
CA LYS A 5 6.30 5.06 -7.77
C LYS A 5 4.83 5.19 -8.20
N GLU A 6 4.34 4.18 -8.91
CA GLU A 6 2.96 3.99 -9.35
C GLU A 6 1.95 3.98 -8.19
N LEU A 7 2.34 3.44 -7.05
CA LEU A 7 1.50 3.30 -5.86
C LEU A 7 1.76 4.37 -4.80
N SER A 8 2.78 5.21 -4.97
CA SER A 8 3.15 6.29 -4.04
C SER A 8 2.03 7.33 -3.81
N ALA A 9 1.13 7.48 -4.79
CA ALA A 9 -0.06 8.34 -4.66
C ALA A 9 -1.15 7.74 -3.75
N TYR A 10 -1.13 6.42 -3.54
CA TYR A 10 -2.15 5.69 -2.79
C TYR A 10 -1.64 5.14 -1.46
N LEU A 11 -0.34 4.94 -1.36
CA LEU A 11 0.35 4.39 -0.21
C LEU A 11 1.33 5.41 0.36
N GLN A 12 1.65 5.25 1.62
CA GLN A 12 2.72 6.00 2.28
C GLN A 12 3.38 5.10 3.30
N VAL A 13 4.68 5.31 3.56
CA VAL A 13 5.35 4.68 4.69
C VAL A 13 5.05 5.52 5.93
N VAL A 14 4.60 4.87 6.99
CA VAL A 14 4.39 5.46 8.31
C VAL A 14 5.20 4.68 9.33
N GLN A 15 5.71 5.35 10.35
CA GLN A 15 6.44 4.72 11.44
C GLN A 15 5.58 4.71 12.69
N GLU A 16 5.43 3.55 13.31
CA GLU A 16 4.68 3.36 14.55
C GLU A 16 5.48 2.47 15.50
N GLY A 17 5.83 3.00 16.68
CA GLY A 17 6.60 2.24 17.67
C GLY A 17 7.99 1.78 17.19
N GLY A 18 8.60 2.47 16.22
CA GLY A 18 9.89 2.08 15.63
C GLY A 18 9.78 1.07 14.48
N VAL A 19 8.56 0.67 14.10
CA VAL A 19 8.32 -0.23 12.97
C VAL A 19 7.75 0.57 11.79
N GLU A 20 8.31 0.35 10.60
CA GLU A 20 7.77 0.90 9.36
C GLU A 20 6.56 0.07 8.89
N HIS A 21 5.48 0.75 8.54
CA HIS A 21 4.29 0.18 7.91
C HIS A 21 3.96 0.94 6.64
N ILE A 22 3.30 0.25 5.70
CA ILE A 22 2.72 0.85 4.52
C ILE A 22 1.26 1.15 4.81
N ALA A 23 0.90 2.43 4.90
CA ALA A 23 -0.47 2.87 5.12
C ALA A 23 -1.14 3.28 3.80
N CYS A 24 -2.40 2.89 3.63
CA CYS A 24 -3.25 3.41 2.57
C CYS A 24 -3.65 4.86 2.88
N ARG A 25 -3.39 5.78 1.95
CA ARG A 25 -3.79 7.19 2.08
C ARG A 25 -5.30 7.40 2.04
N ARG A 26 -6.06 6.47 1.43
CA ARG A 26 -7.52 6.59 1.28
C ARG A 26 -8.31 6.18 2.53
N CYS A 27 -7.90 5.09 3.19
CA CYS A 27 -8.63 4.53 4.33
C CYS A 27 -7.81 4.39 5.61
N GLY A 28 -6.50 4.70 5.57
CA GLY A 28 -5.61 4.61 6.73
C GLY A 28 -5.16 3.19 7.09
N LYS A 29 -5.63 2.15 6.38
CA LYS A 29 -5.26 0.75 6.69
C LYS A 29 -3.76 0.53 6.50
N LYS A 30 -3.14 -0.14 7.47
CA LYS A 30 -1.70 -0.40 7.53
C LYS A 30 -1.37 -1.83 7.09
N PHE A 31 -0.22 -1.99 6.44
CA PHE A 31 0.27 -3.25 5.88
C PHE A 31 1.78 -3.38 6.14
N PHE A 32 2.27 -4.60 6.22
CA PHE A 32 3.70 -4.90 6.36
C PHE A 32 4.41 -5.11 5.02
N SER A 33 3.65 -5.21 3.93
CA SER A 33 4.19 -5.48 2.59
C SER A 33 3.47 -4.66 1.52
N VAL A 34 4.21 -4.33 0.45
CA VAL A 34 3.62 -3.69 -0.74
C VAL A 34 2.62 -4.62 -1.41
N LYS A 35 2.86 -5.95 -1.40
CA LYS A 35 1.96 -6.95 -2.00
C LYS A 35 0.56 -6.89 -1.38
N ASP A 36 0.49 -6.83 -0.05
CA ASP A 36 -0.78 -6.75 0.67
C ASP A 36 -1.47 -5.41 0.46
N ALA A 37 -0.70 -4.32 0.50
CA ALA A 37 -1.22 -2.99 0.23
C ALA A 37 -1.77 -2.88 -1.20
N ALA A 38 -1.07 -3.43 -2.19
CA ALA A 38 -1.49 -3.46 -3.58
C ALA A 38 -2.75 -4.30 -3.78
N ARG A 39 -2.83 -5.50 -3.19
CA ARG A 39 -4.04 -6.33 -3.19
C ARG A 39 -5.22 -5.59 -2.60
N HIS A 40 -5.00 -4.89 -1.48
CA HIS A 40 -6.02 -4.05 -0.87
C HIS A 40 -6.47 -2.90 -1.79
N LEU A 41 -5.55 -2.20 -2.44
CA LEU A 41 -5.88 -1.12 -3.38
C LEU A 41 -6.73 -1.61 -4.55
N ALA A 42 -6.43 -2.78 -5.12
CA ALA A 42 -7.23 -3.33 -6.22
C ALA A 42 -8.60 -3.84 -5.76
N SER A 43 -8.66 -4.59 -4.66
CA SER A 43 -9.90 -5.24 -4.18
C SER A 43 -10.86 -4.28 -3.48
N ILE A 44 -10.36 -3.35 -2.67
CA ILE A 44 -11.17 -2.44 -1.85
C ILE A 44 -11.38 -1.09 -2.53
N HIS A 45 -10.39 -0.61 -3.29
CA HIS A 45 -10.43 0.71 -3.92
C HIS A 45 -10.49 0.67 -5.45
N GLY A 46 -10.57 -0.53 -6.06
CA GLY A 46 -10.70 -0.70 -7.51
C GLY A 46 -9.49 -0.23 -8.32
N ILE A 47 -8.33 -0.06 -7.69
CA ILE A 47 -7.14 0.49 -8.35
C ILE A 47 -6.45 -0.62 -9.14
N ARG A 48 -6.82 -0.72 -10.42
CA ARG A 48 -6.31 -1.76 -11.34
C ARG A 48 -4.80 -1.72 -11.54
N LEU A 49 -4.17 -0.55 -11.42
CA LEU A 49 -2.71 -0.42 -11.45
C LEU A 49 -2.03 -1.26 -10.36
N ALA A 50 -2.68 -1.41 -9.20
CA ALA A 50 -2.14 -2.21 -8.11
C ALA A 50 -2.16 -3.72 -8.41
N ALA A 51 -2.96 -4.19 -9.37
CA ALA A 51 -3.01 -5.59 -9.80
C ALA A 51 -1.65 -6.14 -10.27
N GLN A 52 -0.79 -5.26 -10.78
CA GLN A 52 0.55 -5.62 -11.25
C GLN A 52 1.53 -5.91 -10.11
N PHE A 53 1.20 -5.56 -8.87
CA PHE A 53 2.09 -5.63 -7.71
C PHE A 53 1.69 -6.71 -6.70
N TYR A 54 0.69 -7.54 -6.99
CA TYR A 54 0.30 -8.65 -6.12
C TYR A 54 0.09 -10.02 -6.76
N SER A 55 0.54 -10.24 -7.99
CA SER A 55 0.66 -11.60 -8.53
C SER A 55 1.60 -12.44 -7.66
#